data_AF-A0A6L8C1X4-F1
#
_entry.id   AF-A0A6L8C1X4-F1
#
_cell.length_a   1.000
_cell.length_b   1.000
_cell.length_c   1.000
_cell.angle_alpha   90.00
_cell.angle_beta   90.00
_cell.angle_gamma   90.00
#
_symmetry.space_group_name_H-M   'P 1'
#
loop_
_entity.id
_entity.type
_entity.pdbx_description
1 polymer ?
#
loop_
_entity_poly.entity_id
_entity_poly.type
_entity_poly.pdbx_seq_one_letter_code
_entity_poly.pdbx_strand_id
1 'polypeptide(L)'
;MEFGPYLIIALFEGALTSAVIALTAVGLSVVFGLMRVVNVAHGEFFMLGAVFTWFITWNLGLNPTVGFITALLLVPLAVGSLATLADRLILNRLDYDPERTIVATIGLLYLIQQSTLMSYGPDARPVEPPFNHRIALPWIELGESGWQIYWPWGFGITTYKLAVILAAIVLLWILLRLLARTKYGLLIRATQQDSEMALAFGIPVSRVYAIVFGIGGGLAALGAVLIVPIRQAHYLMGGEPLLLSFIVVIVGGLGSIPGTILAAILIGMSDGLISVFFSPTLAKIVATLLVVFVLIFRPNGLFGKNQQ
;
A
#
# COMPACT_ATOMS: atom_id res chain seq x y z
N MET A 1 -20.47 -8.10 -28.61
CA MET A 1 -19.99 -7.03 -27.72
C MET A 1 -19.25 -7.69 -26.57
N GLU A 2 -17.92 -7.62 -26.58
CA GLU A 2 -17.00 -8.30 -25.64
C GLU A 2 -17.04 -7.73 -24.20
N PHE A 3 -18.16 -7.18 -23.73
CA PHE A 3 -18.23 -6.42 -22.46
C PHE A 3 -17.94 -7.28 -21.22
N GLY A 4 -18.38 -8.54 -21.24
CA GLY A 4 -18.28 -9.46 -20.10
C GLY A 4 -16.83 -9.78 -19.68
N PRO A 5 -15.95 -10.22 -20.60
CA PRO A 5 -14.54 -10.47 -20.32
C PRO A 5 -13.82 -9.23 -19.80
N TYR A 6 -14.03 -8.07 -20.43
CA TYR A 6 -13.40 -6.83 -20.00
C TYR A 6 -13.85 -6.41 -18.60
N LEU A 7 -15.13 -6.60 -18.25
CA LEU A 7 -15.62 -6.32 -16.90
C LEU A 7 -14.93 -7.19 -15.85
N ILE A 8 -14.75 -8.48 -16.11
CA ILE A 8 -14.05 -9.37 -15.18
C ILE A 8 -12.58 -8.98 -15.05
N ILE A 9 -11.89 -8.72 -16.16
CA ILE A 9 -10.50 -8.24 -16.13
C ILE A 9 -10.42 -6.96 -15.29
N ALA A 10 -11.34 -6.02 -15.48
CA ALA A 10 -11.40 -4.77 -14.75
C ALA A 10 -11.62 -4.97 -13.24
N LEU A 11 -12.45 -5.92 -12.83
CA LEU A 11 -12.62 -6.30 -11.42
C LEU A 11 -11.33 -6.87 -10.83
N PHE A 12 -10.57 -7.67 -11.58
CA PHE A 12 -9.30 -8.22 -11.11
C PHE A 12 -8.18 -7.19 -11.04
N GLU A 13 -8.08 -6.28 -12.02
CA GLU A 13 -7.17 -5.13 -11.92
C GLU A 13 -7.54 -4.26 -10.73
N GLY A 14 -8.84 -4.02 -10.52
CA GLY A 14 -9.35 -3.27 -9.37
C GLY A 14 -9.02 -3.95 -8.05
N ALA A 15 -9.16 -5.27 -7.97
CA ALA A 15 -8.78 -6.07 -6.81
C ALA A 15 -7.29 -6.02 -6.52
N LEU A 16 -6.45 -6.10 -7.56
CA LEU A 16 -5.00 -5.99 -7.45
C LEU A 16 -4.59 -4.61 -6.90
N THR A 17 -5.12 -3.54 -7.50
CA THR A 17 -4.87 -2.16 -7.08
C THR A 17 -5.35 -1.95 -5.65
N SER A 18 -6.56 -2.43 -5.31
CA SER A 18 -7.12 -2.37 -3.96
C SER A 18 -6.21 -3.07 -2.93
N ALA A 19 -5.71 -4.26 -3.26
CA ALA A 19 -4.87 -5.05 -2.38
C ALA A 19 -3.54 -4.34 -2.02
N VAL A 20 -2.84 -3.80 -3.02
CA VAL A 20 -1.55 -3.11 -2.82
C VAL A 20 -1.73 -1.76 -2.12
N ILE A 21 -2.75 -0.99 -2.52
CA ILE A 21 -3.07 0.28 -1.87
C ILE A 21 -3.53 0.03 -0.43
N ALA A 22 -4.32 -1.00 -0.16
CA ALA A 22 -4.77 -1.32 1.20
C ALA A 22 -3.58 -1.59 2.14
N LEU A 23 -2.57 -2.35 1.72
CA LEU A 23 -1.35 -2.56 2.52
C LEU A 23 -0.66 -1.22 2.85
N THR A 24 -0.43 -0.40 1.83
CA THR A 24 0.29 0.87 1.95
C THR A 24 -0.49 1.88 2.80
N ALA A 25 -1.79 2.02 2.54
CA ALA A 25 -2.70 2.93 3.22
C ALA A 25 -2.97 2.51 4.66
N VAL A 26 -3.10 1.21 4.95
CA VAL A 26 -3.21 0.73 6.33
C VAL A 26 -1.94 1.06 7.12
N GLY A 27 -0.76 0.91 6.51
CA GLY A 27 0.49 1.37 7.12
C GLY A 27 0.45 2.85 7.51
N LEU A 28 0.01 3.71 6.58
CA LEU A 28 -0.16 5.15 6.82
C LEU A 28 -1.24 5.44 7.88
N SER A 29 -2.35 4.69 7.87
CA SER A 29 -3.48 4.83 8.79
C SER A 29 -3.08 4.52 10.24
N VAL A 30 -2.27 3.49 10.46
CA VAL A 30 -1.78 3.13 11.82
C VAL A 30 -0.84 4.23 12.35
N VAL A 31 0.06 4.74 11.50
CA VAL A 31 0.97 5.85 11.83
C VAL A 31 0.17 7.10 12.22
N PHE A 32 -0.78 7.51 11.36
CA PHE A 32 -1.61 8.68 11.60
C PHE A 32 -2.50 8.50 12.84
N GLY A 33 -3.06 7.30 13.02
CA GLY A 33 -3.99 7.02 14.13
C GLY A 33 -3.38 7.24 15.51
N LEU A 34 -2.06 7.14 15.65
CA LEU A 34 -1.33 7.37 16.89
C LEU A 34 -0.79 8.80 16.99
N MET A 35 0.01 9.21 16.01
CA MET A 35 0.79 10.47 16.11
C MET A 35 0.01 11.68 15.58
N ARG A 36 -1.06 11.47 14.82
CA ARG A 36 -1.86 12.54 14.16
C ARG A 36 -1.01 13.47 13.27
N VAL A 37 0.13 12.98 12.79
CA VAL A 37 1.03 13.70 11.88
C VAL A 37 0.99 13.10 10.48
N VAL A 38 1.15 13.98 9.50
CA VAL A 38 1.22 13.63 8.08
C VAL A 38 2.68 13.29 7.75
N ASN A 39 2.93 12.06 7.31
CA ASN A 39 4.25 11.63 6.84
C ASN A 39 4.32 11.64 5.31
N VAL A 40 4.93 12.68 4.74
CA VAL A 40 5.08 12.81 3.28
C VAL A 40 6.13 11.83 2.74
N ALA A 41 7.09 11.37 3.56
CA ALA A 41 8.09 10.38 3.14
C ALA A 41 7.54 8.96 3.04
N HIS A 42 6.28 8.70 3.40
CA HIS A 42 5.73 7.32 3.43
C HIS A 42 5.80 6.62 2.07
N GLY A 43 5.65 7.38 0.98
CA GLY A 43 5.80 6.87 -0.39
C GLY A 43 7.22 6.37 -0.70
N GLU A 44 8.22 6.98 -0.10
CA GLU A 44 9.61 6.59 -0.32
C GLU A 44 9.93 5.24 0.33
N PHE A 45 9.23 4.84 1.39
CA PHE A 45 9.34 3.48 1.93
C PHE A 45 8.76 2.43 0.97
N PHE A 46 7.70 2.78 0.23
CA PHE A 46 7.21 1.94 -0.87
C PHE A 46 8.27 1.84 -1.99
N MET A 47 8.83 2.96 -2.41
CA MET A 47 9.89 2.98 -3.42
C MET A 47 11.14 2.20 -3.00
N LEU A 48 11.62 2.36 -1.76
CA LEU A 48 12.72 1.58 -1.22
C LEU A 48 12.38 0.08 -1.18
N GLY A 49 11.14 -0.28 -0.85
CA GLY A 49 10.71 -1.68 -0.89
C GLY A 49 10.90 -2.30 -2.28
N ALA A 50 10.56 -1.55 -3.32
CA ALA A 50 10.75 -1.98 -4.69
C ALA A 50 12.21 -2.07 -5.12
N VAL A 51 13.00 -1.03 -4.82
CA VAL A 51 14.42 -0.97 -5.18
C VAL A 51 15.22 -2.04 -4.44
N PHE A 52 14.92 -2.28 -3.15
CA PHE A 52 15.57 -3.34 -2.39
C PHE A 52 15.13 -4.73 -2.86
N THR A 53 13.88 -4.89 -3.30
CA THR A 53 13.44 -6.14 -3.94
C THR A 53 14.28 -6.42 -5.18
N TRP A 54 14.42 -5.42 -6.08
CA TRP A 54 15.27 -5.54 -7.25
C TRP A 54 16.73 -5.82 -6.88
N PHE A 55 17.27 -5.13 -5.88
CA PHE A 55 18.65 -5.31 -5.45
C PHE A 55 18.91 -6.74 -4.96
N ILE A 56 18.00 -7.29 -4.15
CA ILE A 56 18.09 -8.66 -3.63
C ILE A 56 17.99 -9.68 -4.77
N THR A 57 16.99 -9.55 -5.66
CA THR A 57 16.81 -10.51 -6.76
C THR A 57 17.93 -10.45 -7.80
N TRP A 58 18.49 -9.26 -8.05
CA TRP A 58 19.57 -9.07 -9.00
C TRP A 58 20.93 -9.57 -8.46
N ASN A 59 21.30 -9.19 -7.23
CA ASN A 59 22.65 -9.46 -6.72
C ASN A 59 22.84 -10.88 -6.19
N LEU A 60 21.78 -11.51 -5.67
CA LEU A 60 21.92 -12.84 -5.10
C LEU A 60 22.11 -13.93 -6.18
N GLY A 61 21.81 -13.65 -7.46
CA GLY A 61 21.94 -14.63 -8.55
C GLY A 61 21.15 -15.92 -8.32
N LEU A 62 20.21 -15.89 -7.37
CA LEU A 62 19.39 -17.03 -6.99
C LEU A 62 18.31 -17.24 -8.04
N ASN A 63 17.75 -18.44 -8.05
CA ASN A 63 16.51 -18.71 -8.78
C ASN A 63 15.47 -17.61 -8.46
N PRO A 64 14.75 -17.05 -9.46
CA PRO A 64 13.79 -15.96 -9.27
C PRO A 64 12.82 -16.19 -8.11
N THR A 65 12.39 -17.44 -7.89
CA THR A 65 11.51 -17.81 -6.79
C THR A 65 12.16 -17.61 -5.43
N VAL A 66 13.42 -18.05 -5.26
CA VAL A 66 14.14 -17.92 -3.98
C VAL A 66 14.47 -16.45 -3.71
N GLY A 67 14.96 -15.73 -4.73
CA GLY A 67 15.23 -14.30 -4.61
C GLY A 67 13.99 -13.51 -4.18
N PHE A 68 12.83 -13.81 -4.78
CA PHE A 68 11.59 -13.15 -4.42
C PHE A 68 11.12 -13.47 -2.99
N ILE A 69 11.17 -14.74 -2.56
CA ILE A 69 10.81 -15.13 -1.19
C ILE A 69 11.73 -14.46 -0.17
N THR A 70 13.03 -14.41 -0.46
CA THR A 70 14.01 -13.70 0.36
C THR A 70 13.67 -12.21 0.45
N ALA A 71 13.33 -11.58 -0.68
CA ALA A 71 12.90 -10.17 -0.69
C ALA A 71 11.62 -9.96 0.14
N LEU A 72 10.62 -10.84 0.00
CA LEU A 72 9.36 -10.77 0.75
C LEU A 72 9.55 -10.81 2.27
N LEU A 73 10.59 -11.49 2.76
CA LEU A 73 10.89 -11.56 4.19
C LEU A 73 11.84 -10.45 4.65
N LEU A 74 12.91 -10.16 3.89
CA LEU A 74 13.97 -9.25 4.35
C LEU A 74 13.67 -7.78 4.07
N VAL A 75 13.03 -7.46 2.93
CA VAL A 75 12.79 -6.06 2.54
C VAL A 75 11.89 -5.33 3.54
N PRO A 76 10.76 -5.88 4.00
CA PRO A 76 9.90 -5.20 4.97
C PRO A 76 10.61 -4.94 6.30
N LEU A 77 11.50 -5.85 6.72
CA LEU A 77 12.29 -5.69 7.92
C LEU A 77 13.37 -4.61 7.75
N ALA A 78 14.05 -4.58 6.60
CA ALA A 78 15.04 -3.57 6.29
C ALA A 78 14.41 -2.17 6.20
N VAL A 79 13.36 -2.01 5.40
CA VAL A 79 12.67 -0.73 5.24
C VAL A 79 11.94 -0.32 6.52
N GLY A 80 11.31 -1.25 7.24
CA GLY A 80 10.70 -0.97 8.54
C GLY A 80 11.73 -0.52 9.57
N SER A 81 12.94 -1.10 9.56
CA SER A 81 14.04 -0.65 10.42
C SER A 81 14.52 0.75 10.05
N LEU A 82 14.66 1.05 8.75
CA LEU A 82 14.98 2.41 8.27
C LEU A 82 13.91 3.42 8.68
N ALA A 83 12.64 3.06 8.58
CA ALA A 83 11.54 3.88 9.04
C ALA A 83 11.60 4.11 10.57
N THR A 84 11.81 3.06 11.38
CA THR A 84 12.02 3.19 12.83
C THR A 84 13.24 4.06 13.17
N LEU A 85 14.32 3.99 12.38
CA LEU A 85 15.49 4.85 12.56
C LEU A 85 15.18 6.31 12.21
N ALA A 86 14.47 6.56 11.11
CA ALA A 86 14.03 7.90 10.73
C ALA A 86 13.16 8.52 11.82
N ASP A 87 12.24 7.75 12.39
CA ASP A 87 11.43 8.18 13.54
C ASP A 87 12.30 8.58 14.74
N ARG A 88 13.20 7.70 15.19
CA ARG A 88 14.03 7.96 16.37
C ARG A 88 15.00 9.12 16.19
N LEU A 89 15.58 9.27 15.00
CA LEU A 89 16.62 10.26 14.72
C LEU A 89 16.05 11.63 14.35
N ILE A 90 14.87 11.66 13.74
CA ILE A 90 14.27 12.88 13.20
C ILE A 90 12.96 13.20 13.94
N LEU A 91 11.93 12.39 13.78
CA LEU A 91 10.58 12.73 14.27
C LEU A 91 10.51 12.86 15.79
N ASN A 92 11.13 11.93 16.52
CA ASN A 92 11.16 11.95 17.98
C ASN A 92 11.92 13.15 18.56
N ARG A 93 12.78 13.82 17.77
CA ARG A 93 13.45 15.07 18.19
C ARG A 93 12.61 16.32 17.91
N LEU A 94 11.55 16.18 17.12
CA LEU A 94 10.63 17.26 16.78
C LEU A 94 9.36 17.21 17.63
N ASP A 95 9.33 16.33 18.64
CA ASP A 95 8.18 16.08 19.51
C ASP A 95 6.88 15.78 18.76
N TYR A 96 6.99 15.29 17.52
CA TYR A 96 5.86 14.99 16.64
C TYR A 96 4.96 16.22 16.40
N ASP A 97 5.53 17.42 16.45
CA ASP A 97 4.82 18.65 16.06
C ASP A 97 4.38 18.56 14.59
N PRO A 98 3.09 18.78 14.25
CA PRO A 98 2.57 18.55 12.91
C PRO A 98 3.29 19.34 11.81
N GLU A 99 3.55 20.63 12.04
CA GLU A 99 4.17 21.51 11.04
C GLU A 99 5.63 21.12 10.80
N ARG A 100 6.39 20.94 11.89
CA ARG A 100 7.80 20.52 11.82
C ARG A 100 7.95 19.14 11.21
N THR A 101 7.01 18.22 11.51
CA THR A 101 7.02 16.86 10.97
C THR A 101 6.78 16.84 9.47
N ILE A 102 5.87 17.67 8.94
CA ILE A 102 5.65 17.77 7.50
C ILE A 102 6.94 18.25 6.80
N VAL A 103 7.54 19.32 7.29
CA VAL A 103 8.79 19.85 6.70
C VAL A 103 9.92 18.82 6.77
N ALA A 104 10.08 18.14 7.91
CA ALA A 104 11.11 17.12 8.08
C ALA A 104 10.88 15.89 7.18
N THR A 105 9.64 15.47 7.00
CA THR A 105 9.31 14.32 6.13
C THR A 105 9.41 14.68 4.65
N ILE A 106 9.21 15.93 4.25
CA ILE A 106 9.58 16.40 2.89
C ILE A 106 11.09 16.35 2.70
N GLY A 107 11.88 16.78 3.69
CA GLY A 107 13.34 16.67 3.65
C GLY A 107 13.80 15.22 3.55
N LEU A 108 13.20 14.33 4.34
CA LEU A 108 13.46 12.89 4.29
C LEU A 108 13.07 12.28 2.94
N LEU A 109 11.94 12.69 2.36
CA LEU A 109 11.49 12.28 1.04
C LEU A 109 12.59 12.57 0.01
N TYR A 110 13.05 13.82 -0.08
CA TYR A 110 14.09 14.19 -1.04
C TYR A 110 15.41 13.47 -0.76
N LEU A 111 15.81 13.32 0.50
CA LEU A 111 17.04 12.62 0.85
C LEU A 111 16.99 11.16 0.38
N ILE A 112 15.90 10.43 0.65
CA ILE A 112 15.75 9.03 0.22
C ILE A 112 15.68 8.93 -1.30
N GLN A 113 14.89 9.81 -1.94
CA GLN A 113 14.70 9.81 -3.38
C GLN A 113 16.01 10.12 -4.13
N GLN A 114 16.75 11.14 -3.72
CA GLN A 114 18.02 11.51 -4.34
C GLN A 114 19.12 10.49 -4.05
N SER A 115 19.18 9.94 -2.82
CA SER A 115 20.12 8.87 -2.50
C SER A 115 19.86 7.62 -3.35
N THR A 116 18.58 7.30 -3.59
CA THR A 116 18.19 6.22 -4.49
C THR A 116 18.58 6.55 -5.92
N LEU A 117 18.29 7.74 -6.43
CA LEU A 117 18.68 8.15 -7.78
C LEU A 117 20.20 8.02 -8.01
N MET A 118 21.01 8.42 -7.04
CA MET A 118 22.47 8.35 -7.13
C MET A 118 23.02 6.92 -7.09
N SER A 119 22.37 6.02 -6.35
CA SER A 119 22.85 4.63 -6.15
C SER A 119 22.23 3.62 -7.12
N TYR A 120 20.92 3.69 -7.34
CA TYR A 120 20.14 2.81 -8.21
C TYR A 120 20.16 3.25 -9.67
N GLY A 121 20.08 4.57 -9.91
CA GLY A 121 19.98 5.20 -11.23
C GLY A 121 18.55 5.65 -11.60
N PRO A 122 18.39 6.32 -12.76
CA PRO A 122 17.09 6.84 -13.21
C PRO A 122 16.22 5.76 -13.89
N ASP A 123 16.83 4.68 -14.37
CA ASP A 123 16.16 3.71 -15.22
C ASP A 123 15.20 2.80 -14.44
N ALA A 124 14.05 2.51 -15.05
CA ALA A 124 13.14 1.50 -14.54
C ALA A 124 13.71 0.09 -14.80
N ARG A 125 13.74 -0.76 -13.78
CA ARG A 125 14.25 -2.14 -13.90
C ARG A 125 13.18 -3.14 -13.49
N PRO A 126 12.96 -4.19 -14.30
CA PRO A 126 12.00 -5.22 -13.98
C PRO A 126 12.53 -6.15 -12.89
N VAL A 127 11.61 -6.78 -12.17
CA VAL A 127 11.90 -7.92 -11.30
C VAL A 127 11.11 -9.09 -11.82
N GLU A 128 11.78 -10.23 -11.99
CA GLU A 128 11.12 -11.43 -12.48
C GLU A 128 10.15 -11.98 -11.43
N PRO A 129 8.90 -12.31 -11.81
CA PRO A 129 7.96 -12.93 -10.91
C PRO A 129 8.40 -14.36 -10.58
N PRO A 130 8.18 -14.85 -9.33
CA PRO A 130 8.56 -16.19 -8.90
C PRO A 130 7.83 -17.31 -9.67
N PHE A 131 6.66 -17.00 -10.23
CA PHE A 131 5.86 -17.82 -11.11
C PHE A 131 4.95 -16.91 -11.91
N ASN A 132 4.67 -17.21 -13.18
CA ASN A 132 3.77 -16.40 -13.99
C ASN A 132 3.13 -17.23 -15.11
N HIS A 133 2.16 -18.06 -14.74
CA HIS A 133 1.38 -18.82 -15.71
C HIS A 133 0.12 -18.05 -16.09
N ARG A 134 -0.21 -18.03 -17.39
CA ARG A 134 -1.47 -17.49 -17.86
C ARG A 134 -2.54 -18.56 -17.74
N ILE A 135 -3.53 -18.31 -16.89
CA ILE A 135 -4.74 -19.12 -16.79
C ILE A 135 -5.73 -18.53 -17.79
N ALA A 136 -5.92 -19.19 -18.93
CA ALA A 136 -7.10 -18.97 -19.76
C ALA A 136 -8.29 -19.66 -19.09
N LEU A 137 -9.46 -19.03 -19.08
CA LEU A 137 -10.73 -19.64 -18.65
C LEU A 137 -11.73 -19.60 -19.82
N PRO A 138 -12.51 -20.68 -20.07
CA PRO A 138 -13.43 -20.71 -21.21
C PRO A 138 -14.51 -19.67 -20.97
N TRP A 139 -14.70 -18.81 -21.96
CA TRP A 139 -15.67 -17.72 -21.87
C TRP A 139 -16.84 -17.98 -22.80
N ILE A 140 -18.06 -17.85 -22.28
CA ILE A 140 -19.27 -18.12 -23.04
C ILE A 140 -19.97 -16.79 -23.28
N GLU A 141 -20.06 -16.37 -24.54
CA GLU A 141 -20.84 -15.19 -24.93
C GLU A 141 -22.05 -15.59 -25.77
N LEU A 142 -23.13 -14.85 -25.60
CA LEU A 142 -24.27 -14.90 -26.48
C LEU A 142 -23.98 -13.99 -27.68
N GLY A 143 -23.54 -14.58 -28.79
CA GLY A 143 -23.33 -13.89 -30.06
C GLY A 143 -24.60 -13.85 -30.90
N GLU A 144 -24.53 -13.16 -32.05
CA GLU A 144 -25.65 -13.05 -33.01
C GLU A 144 -26.10 -14.42 -33.56
N SER A 145 -25.26 -15.45 -33.47
CA SER A 145 -25.53 -16.82 -33.92
C SER A 145 -25.72 -17.83 -32.76
N GLY A 146 -25.98 -17.36 -31.54
CA GLY A 146 -26.17 -18.21 -30.34
C GLY A 146 -24.99 -18.22 -29.38
N TRP A 147 -24.95 -19.22 -28.48
CA TRP A 147 -23.88 -19.37 -27.48
C TRP A 147 -22.57 -19.78 -28.16
N GLN A 148 -21.56 -18.92 -28.10
CA GLN A 148 -20.22 -19.18 -28.61
C GLN A 148 -19.22 -19.28 -27.45
N ILE A 149 -18.39 -20.33 -27.47
CA ILE A 149 -17.36 -20.58 -26.47
C ILE A 149 -16.03 -20.07 -27.02
N TYR A 150 -15.47 -19.07 -26.36
CA TYR A 150 -14.16 -18.48 -26.65
C TYR A 150 -13.11 -19.13 -25.74
N TRP A 151 -12.33 -20.06 -26.30
CA TRP A 151 -11.24 -20.77 -25.61
C TRP A 151 -10.08 -21.08 -26.59
N PRO A 152 -8.81 -20.77 -26.26
CA PRO A 152 -8.27 -20.13 -25.05
C PRO A 152 -8.22 -18.59 -25.14
N TRP A 153 -8.72 -18.01 -26.22
CA TRP A 153 -8.68 -16.57 -26.52
C TRP A 153 -9.99 -15.92 -26.08
N GLY A 154 -10.00 -15.35 -24.88
CA GLY A 154 -11.14 -14.66 -24.29
C GLY A 154 -10.72 -14.03 -22.96
N PHE A 155 -10.88 -14.77 -21.86
CA PHE A 155 -10.46 -14.34 -20.53
C PHE A 155 -9.15 -15.02 -20.12
N GLY A 156 -8.14 -14.22 -19.75
CA GLY A 156 -6.84 -14.74 -19.30
C GLY A 156 -6.24 -13.90 -18.17
N ILE A 157 -5.98 -14.52 -17.03
CA ILE A 157 -5.33 -13.90 -15.87
C ILE A 157 -4.02 -14.58 -15.55
N THR A 158 -3.04 -13.77 -15.15
CA THR A 158 -1.76 -14.29 -14.65
C THR A 158 -1.93 -14.77 -13.21
N THR A 159 -1.46 -15.99 -12.92
CA THR A 159 -1.50 -16.57 -11.56
C THR A 159 -0.84 -15.66 -10.52
N TYR A 160 0.16 -14.89 -10.93
CA TYR A 160 0.85 -13.96 -10.05
C TYR A 160 -0.05 -12.84 -9.51
N LYS A 161 -0.93 -12.26 -10.34
CA LYS A 161 -1.85 -11.20 -9.89
C LYS A 161 -2.80 -11.71 -8.81
N LEU A 162 -3.30 -12.95 -8.95
CA LEU A 162 -4.13 -13.60 -7.94
C LEU A 162 -3.36 -13.84 -6.64
N ALA A 163 -2.10 -14.29 -6.76
CA ALA A 163 -1.25 -14.51 -5.60
C ALA A 163 -0.96 -13.21 -4.83
N VAL A 164 -0.78 -12.08 -5.52
CA VAL A 164 -0.62 -10.76 -4.89
C VAL A 164 -1.86 -10.38 -4.07
N ILE A 165 -3.05 -10.56 -4.64
CA ILE A 165 -4.32 -10.26 -3.94
C ILE A 165 -4.45 -11.13 -2.69
N LEU A 166 -4.22 -12.45 -2.82
CA LEU A 166 -4.28 -13.38 -1.69
C LEU A 166 -3.23 -13.06 -0.62
N ALA A 167 -1.99 -12.79 -1.03
CA ALA A 167 -0.92 -12.42 -0.10
C ALA A 167 -1.26 -11.14 0.67
N ALA A 168 -1.79 -10.10 0.01
CA ALA A 168 -2.22 -8.88 0.67
C ALA A 168 -3.34 -9.11 1.68
N ILE A 169 -4.35 -9.92 1.34
CA ILE A 169 -5.43 -10.29 2.27
C ILE A 169 -4.87 -11.01 3.50
N VAL A 170 -3.97 -11.97 3.29
CA VAL A 170 -3.32 -12.72 4.38
C VAL A 170 -2.49 -11.78 5.26
N LEU A 171 -1.68 -10.91 4.67
CA LEU A 171 -0.84 -9.94 5.40
C LEU A 171 -1.68 -8.94 6.21
N LEU A 172 -2.75 -8.40 5.63
CA LEU A 172 -3.68 -7.52 6.34
C LEU A 172 -4.37 -8.28 7.49
N TRP A 173 -4.79 -9.52 7.26
CA TRP A 173 -5.39 -10.34 8.30
C TRP A 173 -4.41 -10.62 9.45
N ILE A 174 -3.15 -10.94 9.14
CA ILE A 174 -2.08 -11.11 10.14
C ILE A 174 -1.90 -9.82 10.94
N LEU A 175 -1.78 -8.68 10.27
CA LEU A 175 -1.65 -7.37 10.94
C LEU A 175 -2.82 -7.09 11.87
N LEU A 176 -4.06 -7.28 11.40
CA LEU A 176 -5.26 -7.07 12.20
C LEU A 176 -5.29 -7.99 13.43
N ARG A 177 -4.89 -9.25 13.27
CA ARG A 177 -4.77 -10.20 14.39
C ARG A 177 -3.66 -9.79 15.36
N LEU A 178 -2.51 -9.35 14.87
CA LEU A 178 -1.41 -8.86 15.70
C LEU A 178 -1.85 -7.65 16.52
N LEU A 179 -2.49 -6.67 15.88
CA LEU A 179 -3.02 -5.50 16.58
C LEU A 179 -4.10 -5.90 17.58
N ALA A 180 -5.08 -6.74 17.22
CA ALA A 180 -6.19 -7.08 18.11
C ALA A 180 -5.80 -7.99 19.30
N ARG A 181 -4.87 -8.93 19.11
CA ARG A 181 -4.64 -10.03 20.06
C ARG A 181 -3.29 -10.00 20.80
N THR A 182 -2.33 -9.15 20.43
CA THR A 182 -1.00 -9.16 21.06
C THR A 182 -0.83 -8.06 22.11
N LYS A 183 0.18 -8.25 22.99
CA LYS A 183 0.61 -7.24 23.97
C LYS A 183 1.03 -5.93 23.30
N TYR A 184 1.76 -6.01 22.17
CA TYR A 184 2.15 -4.82 21.41
C TYR A 184 0.94 -4.05 20.86
N GLY A 185 -0.06 -4.77 20.36
CA GLY A 185 -1.32 -4.18 19.93
C GLY A 185 -2.11 -3.52 21.07
N LEU A 186 -2.03 -4.07 22.29
CA LEU A 186 -2.60 -3.44 23.48
C LEU A 186 -1.90 -2.12 23.82
N LEU A 187 -0.56 -2.11 23.81
CA LEU A 187 0.22 -0.89 24.06
C LEU A 187 -0.08 0.20 23.03
N ILE A 188 -0.16 -0.17 21.74
CA ILE A 188 -0.53 0.73 20.65
C ILE A 188 -1.91 1.36 20.91
N ARG A 189 -2.93 0.56 21.24
CA ARG A 189 -4.27 1.10 21.52
C ARG A 189 -4.31 1.97 22.77
N ALA A 190 -3.57 1.62 23.82
CA ALA A 190 -3.49 2.44 25.03
C ALA A 190 -2.87 3.81 24.72
N THR A 191 -1.75 3.83 23.99
CA THR A 191 -1.10 5.07 23.56
C THR A 191 -1.98 5.90 22.62
N GLN A 192 -2.77 5.25 21.75
CA GLN A 192 -3.70 5.93 20.85
C GLN A 192 -4.85 6.63 21.59
N GLN A 193 -5.30 6.07 22.72
CA GLN A 193 -6.37 6.67 23.52
C GLN A 193 -5.87 7.88 24.30
N ASP A 194 -4.77 7.72 25.03
CA ASP A 194 -4.15 8.78 25.80
C ASP A 194 -2.65 8.48 26.00
N SER A 195 -1.82 9.22 25.28
CA SER A 195 -0.37 9.04 25.34
C SER A 195 0.24 9.53 26.65
N GLU A 196 -0.34 10.53 27.32
CA GLU A 196 0.15 11.06 28.59
C GLU A 196 -0.16 10.08 29.73
N MET A 197 -1.39 9.54 29.74
CA MET A 197 -1.76 8.49 30.69
C MET A 197 -0.93 7.22 30.47
N ALA A 198 -0.71 6.81 29.22
CA ALA A 198 0.16 5.68 28.91
C ALA A 198 1.58 5.87 29.46
N LEU A 199 2.14 7.08 29.33
CA LEU A 199 3.44 7.44 29.92
C LEU A 199 3.42 7.35 31.45
N ALA A 200 2.36 7.82 32.11
CA ALA A 200 2.21 7.71 33.57
C ALA A 200 2.18 6.26 34.07
N PHE A 201 1.69 5.32 33.26
CA PHE A 201 1.73 3.88 33.52
C PHE A 201 3.06 3.21 33.10
N GLY A 202 4.08 3.98 32.72
CA GLY A 202 5.42 3.48 32.38
C GLY A 202 5.55 2.91 30.97
N ILE A 203 4.58 3.14 30.08
CA ILE A 203 4.68 2.72 28.68
C ILE A 203 5.67 3.64 27.96
N PRO A 204 6.74 3.13 27.31
CA PRO A 204 7.69 3.96 26.61
C PRO A 204 7.11 4.43 25.26
N VAL A 205 6.30 5.49 25.29
CA VAL A 205 5.54 5.99 24.11
C VAL A 205 6.44 6.26 22.90
N SER A 206 7.61 6.89 23.08
CA SER A 206 8.56 7.10 21.98
C SER A 206 9.00 5.79 21.29
N ARG A 207 9.10 4.67 22.04
CA ARG A 207 9.40 3.36 21.43
C ARG A 207 8.19 2.80 20.70
N VAL A 208 6.99 3.01 21.21
CA VAL A 208 5.74 2.59 20.56
C VAL A 208 5.57 3.32 19.23
N TYR A 209 5.79 4.64 19.19
CA TYR A 209 5.76 5.44 17.97
C TYR A 209 6.78 4.94 16.94
N ALA A 210 8.04 4.74 17.36
CA ALA A 210 9.08 4.22 16.46
C ALA A 210 8.77 2.83 15.89
N ILE A 211 8.19 1.93 16.68
CA ILE A 211 7.75 0.61 16.23
C ILE A 211 6.61 0.74 15.22
N VAL A 212 5.62 1.60 15.50
CA VAL A 212 4.48 1.82 14.62
C VAL A 212 4.91 2.44 13.29
N PHE A 213 5.81 3.43 13.34
CA PHE A 213 6.39 4.02 12.13
C PHE A 213 7.13 2.97 11.30
N GLY A 214 7.86 2.07 11.96
CA GLY A 214 8.48 0.91 11.32
C GLY A 214 7.50 -0.07 10.70
N ILE A 215 6.41 -0.41 11.39
CA ILE A 215 5.32 -1.24 10.85
C ILE A 215 4.69 -0.56 9.63
N GLY A 216 4.46 0.75 9.68
CA GLY A 216 3.93 1.53 8.57
C GLY A 216 4.82 1.47 7.34
N GLY A 217 6.12 1.75 7.49
CA GLY A 217 7.10 1.67 6.41
C GLY A 217 7.28 0.24 5.89
N GLY A 218 7.27 -0.76 6.77
CA GLY A 218 7.33 -2.17 6.39
C GLY A 218 6.12 -2.65 5.59
N LEU A 219 4.91 -2.18 5.92
CA LEU A 219 3.70 -2.48 5.16
C LEU A 219 3.70 -1.82 3.77
N ALA A 220 4.19 -0.58 3.68
CA ALA A 220 4.40 0.07 2.39
C ALA A 220 5.41 -0.73 1.53
N ALA A 221 6.51 -1.17 2.14
CA ALA A 221 7.50 -2.00 1.47
C ALA A 221 6.94 -3.38 1.05
N LEU A 222 6.08 -4.01 1.86
CA LEU A 222 5.38 -5.24 1.48
C LEU A 222 4.50 -5.05 0.24
N GLY A 223 3.73 -3.95 0.19
CA GLY A 223 2.95 -3.59 -1.00
C GLY A 223 3.84 -3.44 -2.23
N ALA A 224 4.99 -2.80 -2.07
CA ALA A 224 5.96 -2.60 -3.14
C ALA A 224 6.60 -3.92 -3.64
N VAL A 225 7.02 -4.79 -2.73
CA VAL A 225 7.61 -6.11 -3.07
C VAL A 225 6.62 -6.91 -3.91
N LEU A 226 5.33 -6.90 -3.55
CA LEU A 226 4.29 -7.66 -4.25
C LEU A 226 3.95 -7.08 -5.62
N ILE A 227 3.95 -5.76 -5.79
CA ILE A 227 3.58 -5.13 -7.07
C ILE A 227 4.74 -5.05 -8.06
N VAL A 228 5.98 -5.05 -7.57
CA VAL A 228 7.17 -4.79 -8.39
C VAL A 228 7.37 -5.73 -9.56
N PRO A 229 7.01 -7.03 -9.51
CA PRO A 229 7.13 -7.88 -10.69
C PRO A 229 6.04 -7.64 -11.76
N ILE A 230 4.97 -6.93 -11.41
CA ILE A 230 3.92 -6.48 -12.34
C ILE A 230 4.26 -5.08 -12.87
N ARG A 231 4.88 -4.26 -12.03
CA ARG A 231 5.39 -2.94 -12.38
C ARG A 231 6.90 -3.05 -12.65
N GLN A 232 7.61 -1.94 -12.68
CA GLN A 232 9.07 -1.95 -12.73
C GLN A 232 9.55 -1.05 -11.60
N ALA A 233 10.64 -1.45 -10.93
CA ALA A 233 11.23 -0.66 -9.88
C ALA A 233 11.85 0.60 -10.49
N HIS A 234 11.52 1.77 -9.95
CA HIS A 234 12.12 3.04 -10.34
C HIS A 234 12.06 4.04 -9.17
N TYR A 235 12.99 4.99 -9.13
CA TYR A 235 13.18 5.89 -7.98
C TYR A 235 12.01 6.86 -7.71
N LEU A 236 11.07 7.03 -8.65
CA LEU A 236 9.89 7.90 -8.50
C LEU A 236 8.59 7.16 -8.14
N MET A 237 8.64 5.83 -8.00
CA MET A 237 7.42 5.02 -7.88
C MET A 237 6.66 5.18 -6.55
N GLY A 238 7.20 5.95 -5.60
CA GLY A 238 6.58 6.21 -4.30
C GLY A 238 5.46 7.24 -4.35
N GLY A 239 5.48 8.17 -5.30
CA GLY A 239 4.58 9.33 -5.32
C GLY A 239 3.11 8.99 -5.56
N GLU A 240 2.82 8.15 -6.54
CA GLU A 240 1.44 7.75 -6.85
C GLU A 240 0.80 6.89 -5.73
N PRO A 241 1.46 5.84 -5.22
CA PRO A 241 0.97 5.09 -4.06
C PRO A 241 0.77 5.94 -2.81
N LEU A 242 1.64 6.93 -2.57
CA LEU A 242 1.50 7.87 -1.46
C LEU A 242 0.21 8.70 -1.58
N LEU A 243 -0.01 9.31 -2.75
CA LEU A 243 -1.19 10.11 -3.02
C LEU A 243 -2.47 9.29 -2.82
N LEU A 244 -2.51 8.09 -3.42
CA LEU A 244 -3.65 7.18 -3.29
C LEU A 244 -3.84 6.71 -1.84
N SER A 245 -2.76 6.47 -1.09
CA SER A 245 -2.84 6.11 0.32
C SER A 245 -3.41 7.24 1.17
N PHE A 246 -3.00 8.49 0.94
CA PHE A 246 -3.58 9.64 1.63
C PHE A 246 -5.07 9.76 1.36
N ILE A 247 -5.45 9.69 0.09
CA ILE A 247 -6.85 9.69 -0.34
C ILE A 247 -7.64 8.60 0.40
N VAL A 248 -7.13 7.37 0.41
CA VAL A 248 -7.78 6.23 1.07
C VAL A 248 -7.90 6.43 2.59
N VAL A 249 -6.87 6.92 3.26
CA VAL A 249 -6.90 7.14 4.72
C VAL A 249 -7.87 8.28 5.08
N ILE A 250 -7.90 9.35 4.29
CA ILE A 250 -8.84 10.46 4.46
C ILE A 250 -10.28 9.98 4.25
N VAL A 251 -10.56 9.27 3.16
CA VAL A 251 -11.88 8.70 2.86
C VAL A 251 -12.29 7.65 3.89
N GLY A 252 -11.37 6.80 4.33
CA GLY A 252 -11.64 5.77 5.34
C GLY A 252 -11.91 6.33 6.73
N GLY A 253 -11.43 7.55 7.00
CA GLY A 253 -11.38 8.16 8.31
C GLY A 253 -10.01 7.96 8.93
N LEU A 254 -9.37 9.07 9.28
CA LEU A 254 -8.01 9.12 9.81
C LEU A 254 -7.87 8.22 11.05
N GLY A 255 -6.94 7.26 11.01
CA GLY A 255 -6.69 6.32 12.10
C GLY A 255 -7.67 5.13 12.20
N SER A 256 -8.65 5.02 11.28
CA SER A 256 -9.58 3.90 11.23
C SER A 256 -9.11 2.83 10.24
N ILE A 257 -8.50 1.75 10.75
CA ILE A 257 -8.02 0.65 9.90
C ILE A 257 -9.15 0.00 9.09
N PRO A 258 -10.32 -0.36 9.66
CA PRO A 258 -11.41 -0.96 8.88
C PRO A 258 -11.94 -0.02 7.80
N GLY A 259 -12.05 1.28 8.10
CA GLY A 259 -12.45 2.28 7.14
C GLY A 259 -11.44 2.47 6.01
N THR A 260 -10.15 2.40 6.34
CA THR A 260 -9.05 2.45 5.37
C THR A 260 -9.10 1.27 4.41
N ILE A 261 -9.35 0.06 4.90
CA ILE A 261 -9.49 -1.13 4.04
C ILE A 261 -10.71 -1.01 3.12
N LEU A 262 -11.86 -0.57 3.65
CA LEU A 262 -13.05 -0.39 2.82
C LEU A 262 -12.84 0.70 1.75
N ALA A 263 -12.23 1.82 2.12
CA ALA A 263 -11.90 2.90 1.20
C ALA A 263 -10.92 2.44 0.11
N ALA A 264 -9.89 1.64 0.47
CA ALA A 264 -8.95 1.08 -0.50
C ALA A 264 -9.64 0.18 -1.52
N ILE A 265 -10.60 -0.65 -1.08
CA ILE A 265 -11.40 -1.49 -1.95
C ILE A 265 -12.27 -0.64 -2.88
N LEU A 266 -12.98 0.36 -2.36
CA LEU A 266 -13.85 1.21 -3.17
C LEU A 266 -13.04 1.98 -4.24
N ILE A 267 -11.93 2.59 -3.84
CA ILE A 267 -11.09 3.39 -4.73
C ILE A 267 -10.37 2.50 -5.74
N GLY A 268 -9.77 1.39 -5.29
CA GLY A 268 -9.06 0.48 -6.19
C GLY A 268 -9.99 -0.22 -7.19
N MET A 269 -11.18 -0.66 -6.76
CA MET A 269 -12.19 -1.21 -7.68
C MET A 269 -12.67 -0.18 -8.69
N SER A 270 -12.86 1.07 -8.26
CA SER A 270 -13.26 2.15 -9.18
C SER A 270 -12.16 2.42 -10.21
N ASP A 271 -10.90 2.51 -9.79
CA ASP A 271 -9.76 2.71 -10.69
C ASP A 271 -9.61 1.54 -11.68
N GLY A 272 -9.75 0.29 -11.22
CA GLY A 272 -9.72 -0.90 -12.09
C GLY A 272 -10.84 -0.93 -13.13
N LEU A 273 -12.08 -0.64 -12.70
CA LEU A 273 -13.24 -0.55 -13.60
C LEU A 273 -13.04 0.53 -14.66
N ILE A 274 -12.65 1.73 -14.24
CA ILE A 274 -12.59 2.87 -15.16
C ILE A 274 -11.38 2.78 -16.08
N SER A 275 -10.23 2.27 -15.61
CA SER A 275 -9.01 2.17 -16.42
C SER A 275 -9.10 1.16 -17.58
N VAL A 276 -10.01 0.19 -17.51
CA VAL A 276 -10.25 -0.77 -18.61
C VAL A 276 -11.18 -0.20 -19.68
N PHE A 277 -12.17 0.61 -19.31
CA PHE A 277 -13.16 1.16 -20.25
C PHE A 277 -12.85 2.58 -20.72
N PHE A 278 -12.02 3.33 -20.00
CA PHE A 278 -11.70 4.73 -20.27
C PHE A 278 -10.18 4.96 -20.24
N SER A 279 -9.74 6.14 -20.67
CA SER A 279 -8.33 6.50 -20.58
C SER A 279 -7.86 6.53 -19.12
N PRO A 280 -6.60 6.13 -18.84
CA PRO A 280 -6.05 6.18 -17.48
C PRO A 280 -6.15 7.57 -16.84
N THR A 281 -6.05 8.63 -17.64
CA THR A 281 -6.22 10.00 -17.18
C THR A 281 -7.64 10.25 -16.67
N LEU A 282 -8.65 9.77 -17.40
CA LEU A 282 -10.05 9.90 -17.00
C LEU A 282 -10.34 9.06 -15.75
N ALA A 283 -9.76 7.85 -15.65
CA ALA A 283 -9.84 7.03 -14.45
C ALA A 283 -9.36 7.77 -13.20
N LYS A 284 -8.20 8.42 -13.27
CA LYS A 284 -7.67 9.23 -12.16
C LYS A 284 -8.57 10.41 -11.81
N ILE A 285 -9.12 11.12 -12.80
CA ILE A 285 -10.05 12.24 -12.58
C ILE A 285 -11.30 11.75 -11.85
N VAL A 286 -11.93 10.67 -12.32
CA VAL A 286 -13.16 10.14 -11.73
C VAL A 286 -12.93 9.57 -10.34
N ALA A 287 -11.83 8.83 -10.13
CA ALA A 287 -11.44 8.36 -8.80
C ALA A 287 -11.28 9.53 -7.81
N THR A 288 -10.67 10.64 -8.27
CA THR A 288 -10.51 11.86 -7.46
C THR A 288 -11.85 12.56 -7.19
N LEU A 289 -12.77 12.61 -8.17
CA LEU A 289 -14.11 13.16 -7.95
C LEU A 289 -14.91 12.33 -6.95
N LEU A 290 -14.82 11.00 -7.00
CA LEU A 290 -15.47 10.11 -6.05
C LEU A 290 -15.03 10.43 -4.61
N VAL A 291 -13.74 10.69 -4.41
CA VAL A 291 -13.19 11.12 -3.12
C VAL A 291 -13.81 12.45 -2.66
N VAL A 292 -13.88 13.44 -3.55
CA VAL A 292 -14.53 14.73 -3.26
C VAL A 292 -15.99 14.51 -2.85
N PHE A 293 -16.74 13.66 -3.56
CA PHE A 293 -18.11 13.32 -3.20
C PHE A 293 -18.20 12.68 -1.81
N VAL A 294 -17.36 11.70 -1.50
CA VAL A 294 -17.39 11.07 -0.17
C VAL A 294 -17.10 12.10 0.92
N LEU A 295 -16.15 13.00 0.72
CA LEU A 295 -15.83 14.03 1.72
C LEU A 295 -16.94 15.07 1.90
N ILE A 296 -17.66 15.44 0.84
CA ILE A 296 -18.82 16.35 0.94
C ILE A 296 -19.93 15.72 1.79
N PHE A 297 -20.23 14.44 1.59
CA PHE A 297 -21.31 13.77 2.32
C PHE A 297 -20.89 13.19 3.68
N ARG A 298 -19.60 12.90 3.86
CA ARG A 298 -19.00 12.28 5.06
C ARG A 298 -17.66 12.97 5.36
N PRO A 299 -17.65 14.19 5.93
CA PRO A 299 -16.43 14.97 6.15
C PRO A 299 -15.44 14.32 7.12
N ASN A 300 -15.92 13.43 8.00
CA ASN A 300 -15.07 12.64 8.91
C ASN A 300 -14.60 11.31 8.28
N GLY A 301 -14.89 11.06 7.01
CA GLY A 301 -14.66 9.77 6.34
C GLY A 301 -15.74 8.73 6.65
N LEU A 302 -15.58 7.54 6.10
CA LEU A 302 -16.54 6.43 6.19
C LEU A 302 -16.76 5.95 7.64
N PHE A 303 -15.68 5.91 8.43
CA PHE A 303 -15.68 5.42 9.82
C PHE A 303 -15.00 6.37 10.81
N GLY A 304 -14.84 7.65 10.49
CA GLY A 304 -14.35 8.62 11.47
C GLY A 304 -15.33 8.76 12.64
N LYS A 305 -14.80 8.64 13.86
CA LYS A 305 -15.58 8.92 15.06
C LYS A 305 -15.63 10.44 15.27
N ASN A 306 -16.82 10.99 15.42
CA ASN A 306 -17.00 12.35 15.92
C ASN A 306 -16.40 12.40 17.34
N GLN A 307 -15.22 12.99 17.49
CA GLN A 307 -14.76 13.43 18.81
C GLN A 307 -15.45 14.78 19.06
N GLN A 308 -16.66 14.71 19.63
CA GLN A 308 -17.15 15.75 20.53
C GLN A 308 -16.68 15.41 21.93
#